data_AF-W6TFK0-F1
#
_entry.id   AF-W6TFK0-F1
#
_cell.length_a   1.000
_cell.length_b   1.000
_cell.length_c   1.000
_cell.angle_alpha   90.00
_cell.angle_beta   90.00
_cell.angle_gamma   90.00
#
_symmetry.space_group_name_H-M   'P 1'
#
loop_
_entity.id
_entity.type
_entity.pdbx_description
1 polymer ?
#
loop_
_entity_poly.entity_id
_entity_poly.type
_entity_poly.pdbx_seq_one_letter_code
_entity_poly.pdbx_strand_id
1 'polypeptide(L)'
;QQRANSYHQQTCTNNGSLKKNGSVEKWECNNNNNNNNKYKEKKEREKAQLERYINKCKFKDDRYLSILNLETTKEDKIEKLIELKKEENRRKKEQNKISKSVKKQNELEKALRQTKEELKQEGYDEKQLETEIQKAYEKYKDKPHFIVESSKYGDLGQIVKRIKKTIKCKKKGKKEDHRHIRNNIFSILIDQLKNKVEVKVLAPMLKNYLDKQVDLKYSQVFNNHYYYEILEMVGGKENLRIEEYEKIVD
;
A
#
# COMPACT_ATOMS: atom_id res chain seq x y z
N GLN A 1 -48.19 -11.47 44.92
CA GLN A 1 -49.34 -10.54 44.99
C GLN A 1 -49.13 -9.55 46.12
N GLN A 2 -49.65 -8.34 45.92
CA GLN A 2 -49.25 -7.07 46.52
C GLN A 2 -49.45 -6.98 48.03
N ARG A 3 -48.51 -6.35 48.76
CA ARG A 3 -48.74 -5.84 50.12
C ARG A 3 -48.60 -4.32 50.10
N ALA A 4 -49.73 -3.65 49.90
CA ALA A 4 -49.86 -2.20 49.93
C ALA A 4 -50.19 -1.72 51.35
N ASN A 5 -49.56 -0.60 51.73
CA ASN A 5 -50.05 0.46 52.60
C ASN A 5 -50.72 0.09 53.93
N SER A 6 -49.92 0.12 55.00
CA SER A 6 -50.40 0.12 56.40
C SER A 6 -49.71 1.23 57.21
N TYR A 7 -49.67 2.45 56.68
CA TYR A 7 -49.27 3.63 57.46
C TYR A 7 -50.10 4.82 57.03
N HIS A 8 -51.33 4.90 57.58
CA HIS A 8 -52.02 6.13 57.99
C HIS A 8 -53.48 5.81 58.32
N GLN A 9 -53.69 5.23 59.49
CA GLN A 9 -54.95 5.35 60.21
C GLN A 9 -54.62 5.59 61.67
N GLN A 10 -54.33 6.85 61.98
CA GLN A 10 -54.26 7.31 63.36
C GLN A 10 -55.38 8.34 63.58
N THR A 11 -56.51 7.78 63.99
CA THR A 11 -57.40 8.27 65.05
C THR A 11 -57.81 9.75 65.02
N CYS A 12 -59.05 9.99 64.59
CA CYS A 12 -59.85 11.13 65.04
C CYS A 12 -61.20 10.60 65.53
N THR A 13 -61.25 10.21 66.80
CA THR A 13 -62.49 10.11 67.57
C THR A 13 -62.26 10.83 68.88
N ASN A 14 -62.90 11.98 69.06
CA ASN A 14 -63.64 12.33 70.28
C ASN A 14 -64.33 13.70 70.11
N ASN A 15 -65.64 13.67 70.34
CA ASN A 15 -66.55 14.82 70.33
C ASN A 15 -66.27 15.78 71.50
N GLY A 16 -66.44 17.08 71.28
CA GLY A 16 -66.41 18.09 72.34
C GLY A 16 -66.71 19.50 71.82
N SER A 17 -67.97 19.91 71.94
CA SER A 17 -68.55 21.22 71.64
C SER A 17 -67.76 22.42 72.17
N LEU A 18 -67.54 23.48 71.37
CA LEU A 18 -68.07 24.84 71.60
C LEU A 18 -67.54 25.85 70.56
N LYS A 19 -68.46 26.64 70.00
CA LYS A 19 -68.20 27.80 69.13
C LYS A 19 -67.34 28.85 69.82
N LYS A 20 -66.29 29.35 69.13
CA LYS A 20 -65.84 30.76 69.24
C LYS A 20 -65.36 31.26 67.89
N ASN A 21 -65.99 32.34 67.43
CA ASN A 21 -65.66 33.09 66.23
C ASN A 21 -64.26 33.70 66.39
N GLY A 22 -63.33 33.33 65.51
CA GLY A 22 -62.08 34.03 65.30
C GLY A 22 -61.99 34.39 63.83
N SER A 23 -62.14 35.67 63.52
CA SER A 23 -61.86 36.22 62.19
C SER A 23 -60.36 36.09 61.93
N VAL A 24 -59.94 34.96 61.37
CA VAL A 24 -58.62 34.83 60.78
C VAL A 24 -58.75 35.36 59.36
N GLU A 25 -58.22 36.56 59.14
CA GLU A 25 -58.03 37.14 57.82
C GLU A 25 -57.47 36.05 56.89
N LYS A 26 -58.16 35.82 55.77
CA LYS A 26 -57.65 34.96 54.70
C LYS A 26 -56.37 35.61 54.17
N TRP A 27 -55.24 35.23 54.74
CA TRP A 27 -53.95 35.43 54.09
C TRP A 27 -54.00 34.64 52.78
N GLU A 28 -54.23 35.36 51.69
CA GLU A 28 -54.04 34.82 50.35
C GLU A 28 -52.59 34.32 50.27
N CYS A 29 -52.43 33.00 50.18
CA CYS A 29 -51.13 32.42 49.95
C CYS A 29 -50.68 32.86 48.56
N ASN A 30 -49.70 33.77 48.48
CA ASN A 30 -49.00 34.15 47.25
C ASN A 30 -48.23 32.96 46.67
N ASN A 31 -48.94 32.00 46.07
CA ASN A 31 -48.37 30.78 45.50
C ASN A 31 -47.78 31.01 44.09
N ASN A 32 -47.95 32.20 43.52
CA ASN A 32 -47.60 32.46 42.12
C ASN A 32 -46.10 32.75 41.90
N ASN A 33 -45.41 33.33 42.90
CA ASN A 33 -43.98 33.66 42.77
C ASN A 33 -43.06 32.42 42.90
N ASN A 34 -43.50 31.40 43.64
CA ASN A 34 -42.69 30.21 43.93
C ASN A 34 -42.60 29.24 42.74
N ASN A 35 -43.66 29.14 41.93
CA ASN A 35 -43.68 28.30 40.73
C ASN A 35 -42.73 28.83 39.63
N ASN A 36 -42.60 30.14 39.47
CA ASN A 36 -41.73 30.76 38.47
C ASN A 36 -40.24 30.52 38.76
N ASN A 37 -39.81 30.58 40.04
CA ASN A 37 -38.43 30.27 40.42
C ASN A 37 -38.09 28.79 40.19
N LYS A 38 -39.00 27.88 40.55
CA LYS A 38 -38.81 26.43 40.36
C LYS A 38 -38.69 26.05 38.87
N TYR A 39 -39.45 26.71 37.99
CA TYR A 39 -39.36 26.50 36.55
C TYR A 39 -38.02 27.00 35.97
N LYS A 40 -37.56 28.19 36.40
CA LYS A 40 -36.24 28.74 36.00
C LYS A 40 -35.09 27.82 36.44
N GLU A 41 -35.07 27.38 37.70
CA GLU A 41 -34.06 26.45 38.22
C GLU A 41 -34.03 25.10 37.48
N LYS A 42 -35.20 24.60 37.05
CA LYS A 42 -35.28 23.38 36.25
C LYS A 42 -34.61 23.60 34.88
N LYS A 43 -34.94 24.70 34.21
CA LYS A 43 -34.39 25.05 32.88
C LYS A 43 -32.88 25.26 32.93
N GLU A 44 -32.36 25.88 33.98
CA GLU A 44 -30.92 26.05 34.21
C GLU A 44 -30.21 24.70 34.44
N ARG A 45 -30.80 23.81 35.24
CA ARG A 45 -30.28 22.45 35.45
C ARG A 45 -30.23 21.65 34.15
N GLU A 46 -31.28 21.71 33.34
CA GLU A 46 -31.33 21.04 32.04
C GLU A 46 -30.28 21.59 31.08
N LYS A 47 -30.09 22.91 31.06
CA LYS A 47 -29.03 23.56 30.27
C LYS A 47 -27.64 23.11 30.69
N ALA A 48 -27.35 23.09 32.00
CA ALA A 48 -26.08 22.62 32.52
C ALA A 48 -25.82 21.13 32.22
N GLN A 49 -26.86 20.29 32.23
CA GLN A 49 -26.75 18.88 31.84
C GLN A 49 -26.42 18.71 30.35
N LEU A 50 -27.08 19.48 29.47
CA LEU A 50 -26.80 19.48 28.03
C LEU A 50 -25.38 19.98 27.74
N GLU A 51 -24.92 21.02 28.44
CA GLU A 51 -23.57 21.56 28.30
C GLU A 51 -22.50 20.54 28.70
N ARG A 52 -22.68 19.85 29.84
CA ARG A 52 -21.80 18.73 30.25
C ARG A 52 -21.76 17.63 29.20
N TYR A 53 -22.91 17.29 28.61
CA TYR A 53 -22.99 16.27 27.57
C TYR A 53 -22.23 16.68 26.30
N ILE A 54 -22.41 17.91 25.83
CA ILE A 54 -21.71 18.47 24.67
C ILE A 54 -20.19 18.49 24.90
N ASN A 55 -19.76 18.97 26.06
CA ASN A 55 -18.35 18.99 26.45
C ASN A 55 -17.74 17.59 26.48
N LYS A 56 -18.51 16.58 26.90
CA LYS A 56 -18.09 15.18 26.85
C LYS A 56 -17.99 14.65 25.41
N CYS A 57 -18.93 15.03 24.54
CA CYS A 57 -18.98 14.58 23.16
C CYS A 57 -17.85 15.18 22.29
N LYS A 58 -17.32 16.36 22.62
CA LYS A 58 -16.25 17.04 21.86
C LYS A 58 -16.56 17.03 20.36
N PHE A 59 -17.70 17.63 20.00
CA PHE A 59 -18.09 17.79 18.60
C PHE A 59 -17.03 18.59 17.85
N LYS A 60 -16.84 18.28 16.57
CA LYS A 60 -15.88 18.99 15.72
C LYS A 60 -16.43 20.26 15.12
N ASP A 61 -17.74 20.34 14.97
CA ASP A 61 -18.44 21.47 14.39
C ASP A 61 -19.55 21.96 15.34
N ASP A 62 -20.03 23.16 15.07
CA ASP A 62 -21.03 23.84 15.89
C ASP A 62 -22.47 23.48 15.51
N ARG A 63 -22.70 22.41 14.73
CA ARG A 63 -24.05 21.99 14.31
C ARG A 63 -24.95 21.63 15.49
N TYR A 64 -24.35 21.25 16.62
CA TYR A 64 -25.08 20.98 17.86
C TYR A 64 -25.78 22.23 18.43
N LEU A 65 -25.31 23.44 18.10
CA LEU A 65 -25.96 24.70 18.53
C LEU A 65 -27.39 24.79 18.00
N SER A 66 -27.61 24.36 16.76
CA SER A 66 -28.96 24.31 16.18
C SER A 66 -29.88 23.36 16.94
N ILE A 67 -29.35 22.28 17.53
CA ILE A 67 -30.13 21.33 18.35
C ILE A 67 -30.45 21.96 19.72
N LEU A 68 -29.51 22.69 20.31
CA LEU A 68 -29.71 23.37 21.59
C LEU A 68 -30.83 24.42 21.52
N ASN A 69 -30.93 25.13 20.39
CA ASN A 69 -31.90 26.20 20.17
C ASN A 69 -33.32 25.70 19.85
N LEU A 70 -33.52 24.39 19.68
CA LEU A 70 -34.86 23.83 19.44
C LEU A 70 -35.76 23.99 20.67
N GLU A 71 -37.03 24.31 20.44
CA GLU A 71 -38.05 24.35 21.50
C GLU A 71 -38.62 22.94 21.74
N THR A 72 -37.78 22.04 22.24
CA THR A 72 -38.11 20.64 22.53
C THR A 72 -37.65 20.23 23.92
N THR A 73 -38.04 19.03 24.37
CA THR A 73 -37.61 18.50 25.67
C THR A 73 -36.10 18.24 25.70
N LYS A 74 -35.53 18.16 26.92
CA LYS A 74 -34.12 17.82 27.12
C LYS A 74 -33.82 16.44 26.52
N GLU A 75 -34.71 15.50 26.73
CA GLU A 75 -34.62 14.11 26.26
C GLU A 75 -34.49 14.07 24.72
N ASP A 76 -35.36 14.79 24.00
CA ASP A 76 -35.32 14.87 22.53
C ASP A 76 -34.02 15.52 22.04
N LYS A 77 -33.53 16.54 22.74
CA LYS A 77 -32.25 17.19 22.41
C LYS A 77 -31.08 16.22 22.58
N ILE A 78 -31.07 15.43 23.66
CA ILE A 78 -30.03 14.43 23.89
C ILE A 78 -30.05 13.37 22.79
N GLU A 79 -31.22 12.88 22.40
CA GLU A 79 -31.36 11.91 21.31
C GLU A 79 -30.79 12.46 19.99
N LYS A 80 -31.15 13.69 19.62
CA LYS A 80 -30.61 14.35 18.43
C LYS A 80 -29.09 14.57 18.51
N LEU A 81 -28.55 14.91 19.68
CA LEU A 81 -27.11 15.04 19.89
C LEU A 81 -26.39 13.69 19.75
N ILE A 82 -26.99 12.59 20.21
CA ILE A 82 -26.47 11.22 20.02
C ILE A 82 -26.41 10.91 18.53
N GLU A 83 -27.49 11.17 17.79
CA GLU A 83 -27.56 10.94 16.35
C GLU A 83 -26.51 11.76 15.59
N LEU A 84 -26.38 13.05 15.91
CA LEU A 84 -25.35 13.92 15.36
C LEU A 84 -23.94 13.35 15.61
N LYS A 85 -23.67 12.85 16.83
CA LYS A 85 -22.36 12.26 17.14
C LYS A 85 -22.10 10.95 16.41
N LYS A 86 -23.12 10.11 16.23
CA LYS A 86 -23.02 8.88 15.43
C LYS A 86 -22.67 9.21 13.99
N GLU A 87 -23.31 10.22 13.41
CA GLU A 87 -23.06 10.66 12.04
C GLU A 87 -21.64 11.24 11.87
N GLU A 88 -21.18 12.10 12.79
CA GLU A 88 -19.80 12.60 12.78
C GLU A 88 -18.77 11.45 12.79
N ASN A 89 -18.99 10.46 13.66
CA ASN A 89 -18.13 9.29 13.77
C ASN A 89 -18.16 8.41 12.50
N ARG A 90 -19.34 8.26 11.87
CA ARG A 90 -19.49 7.53 10.59
C ARG A 90 -18.68 8.20 9.50
N ARG A 91 -18.82 9.52 9.32
CA ARG A 91 -18.04 10.30 8.34
C ARG A 91 -16.54 10.17 8.57
N LYS A 92 -16.09 10.24 9.83
CA LYS A 92 -14.67 10.05 10.19
C LYS A 92 -14.16 8.67 9.78
N LYS A 93 -14.95 7.61 10.00
CA LYS A 93 -14.59 6.25 9.57
C LYS A 93 -14.51 6.13 8.05
N GLU A 94 -15.44 6.74 7.32
CA GLU A 94 -15.45 6.76 5.86
C GLU A 94 -14.25 7.52 5.29
N GLN A 95 -13.93 8.71 5.80
CA GLN A 95 -12.72 9.46 5.43
C GLN A 95 -11.44 8.66 5.70
N ASN A 96 -11.37 7.97 6.84
CA ASN A 96 -10.24 7.09 7.15
C ASN A 96 -10.14 5.89 6.20
N LYS A 97 -11.28 5.35 5.73
CA LYS A 97 -11.29 4.27 4.74
C LYS A 97 -10.82 4.77 3.37
N ILE A 98 -11.31 5.93 2.93
CA ILE A 98 -10.92 6.56 1.66
C ILE A 98 -9.42 6.87 1.68
N SER A 99 -8.92 7.54 2.72
CA SER A 99 -7.48 7.87 2.83
C SER A 99 -6.58 6.64 2.86
N LYS A 100 -7.00 5.55 3.52
CA LYS A 100 -6.28 4.27 3.45
C LYS A 100 -6.29 3.69 2.03
N SER A 101 -7.41 3.77 1.32
CA SER A 101 -7.50 3.30 -0.08
C SER A 101 -6.61 4.10 -1.02
N VAL A 102 -6.62 5.44 -0.91
CA VAL A 102 -5.78 6.34 -1.71
C VAL A 102 -4.30 6.07 -1.46
N LYS A 103 -3.89 5.88 -0.20
CA LYS A 103 -2.50 5.52 0.14
C LYS A 103 -2.06 4.23 -0.56
N LYS A 104 -2.91 3.21 -0.55
CA LYS A 104 -2.65 1.94 -1.26
C LYS A 104 -2.53 2.18 -2.77
N GLN A 105 -3.46 2.90 -3.39
CA GLN A 105 -3.40 3.19 -4.83
C GLN A 105 -2.10 3.90 -5.22
N ASN A 106 -1.65 4.87 -4.43
CA ASN A 106 -0.39 5.58 -4.65
C ASN A 106 0.84 4.64 -4.51
N GLU A 107 0.82 3.71 -3.57
CA GLU A 107 1.89 2.70 -3.43
C GLU A 107 1.98 1.77 -4.64
N LEU A 108 0.83 1.31 -5.16
CA LEU A 108 0.78 0.50 -6.39
C LEU A 108 1.31 1.28 -7.59
N GLU A 109 0.86 2.52 -7.74
CA GLU A 109 1.31 3.38 -8.84
C GLU A 109 2.82 3.57 -8.80
N LYS A 110 3.39 3.85 -7.61
CA LYS A 110 4.83 4.00 -7.41
C LYS A 110 5.59 2.71 -7.78
N ALA A 111 5.11 1.55 -7.31
CA ALA A 111 5.75 0.27 -7.60
C ALA A 111 5.72 -0.09 -9.09
N LEU A 112 4.59 0.14 -9.76
CA LEU A 112 4.45 -0.08 -11.20
C LEU A 112 5.31 0.89 -12.02
N ARG A 113 5.39 2.16 -11.61
CA ARG A 113 6.29 3.15 -12.26
C ARG A 113 7.75 2.75 -12.13
N GLN A 114 8.20 2.31 -10.96
CA GLN A 114 9.57 1.82 -10.78
C GLN A 114 9.86 0.60 -11.66
N THR A 115 8.94 -0.37 -11.66
CA THR A 115 9.03 -1.57 -12.52
C THR A 115 9.13 -1.20 -14.00
N LYS A 116 8.35 -0.20 -14.44
CA LYS A 116 8.37 0.28 -15.82
C LYS A 116 9.77 0.79 -16.20
N GLU A 117 10.40 1.57 -15.33
CA GLU A 117 11.74 2.12 -15.58
C GLU A 117 12.81 1.01 -15.65
N GLU A 118 12.76 0.05 -14.72
CA GLU A 118 13.66 -1.12 -14.72
C GLU A 118 13.53 -1.93 -16.04
N LEU A 119 12.30 -2.18 -16.49
CA LEU A 119 12.02 -2.88 -17.75
C LEU A 119 12.46 -2.09 -18.99
N LYS A 120 12.34 -0.76 -18.95
CA LYS A 120 12.84 0.11 -20.03
C LYS A 120 14.36 -0.01 -20.17
N GLN A 121 15.09 -0.02 -19.06
CA GLN A 121 16.55 -0.25 -19.03
C GLN A 121 16.93 -1.66 -19.53
N GLU A 122 16.13 -2.67 -19.19
CA GLU A 122 16.27 -4.04 -19.71
C GLU A 122 16.03 -4.13 -21.24
N GLY A 123 15.50 -3.09 -21.88
CA GLY A 123 15.32 -2.99 -23.34
C GLY A 123 13.99 -3.55 -23.85
N TYR A 124 12.95 -3.53 -23.01
CA TYR A 124 11.58 -3.77 -23.41
C TYR A 124 11.00 -2.58 -24.19
N ASP A 125 10.00 -2.84 -25.04
CA ASP A 125 9.34 -1.79 -25.81
C ASP A 125 8.46 -0.90 -24.93
N GLU A 126 8.68 0.41 -24.98
CA GLU A 126 8.03 1.38 -24.09
C GLU A 126 6.52 1.49 -24.30
N LYS A 127 6.05 1.43 -25.56
CA LYS A 127 4.61 1.54 -25.87
C LYS A 127 3.84 0.31 -25.39
N GLN A 128 4.41 -0.88 -25.59
CA GLN A 128 3.81 -2.12 -25.08
C GLN A 128 3.81 -2.15 -23.56
N LEU A 129 4.89 -1.67 -22.94
CA LEU A 129 5.03 -1.65 -21.49
C LEU A 129 4.01 -0.73 -20.82
N GLU A 130 3.78 0.46 -21.36
CA GLU A 130 2.76 1.39 -20.86
C GLU A 130 1.37 0.74 -20.85
N THR A 131 1.01 0.07 -21.94
CA THR A 131 -0.29 -0.57 -22.10
C THR A 131 -0.49 -1.69 -21.07
N GLU A 132 0.52 -2.53 -20.86
CA GLU A 132 0.42 -3.65 -19.91
C GLU A 132 0.47 -3.19 -18.45
N ILE A 133 1.25 -2.14 -18.14
CA ILE A 133 1.27 -1.53 -16.81
C ILE A 133 -0.09 -0.90 -16.48
N GLN A 134 -0.72 -0.21 -17.43
CA GLN A 134 -2.04 0.37 -17.21
C GLN A 134 -3.10 -0.72 -16.96
N LYS A 135 -3.08 -1.81 -17.73
CA LYS A 135 -3.97 -2.96 -17.50
C LYS A 135 -3.76 -3.57 -16.12
N ALA A 136 -2.51 -3.67 -15.66
CA ALA A 136 -2.20 -4.15 -14.32
C ALA A 136 -2.78 -3.20 -13.27
N TYR A 137 -2.56 -1.89 -13.40
CA TYR A 137 -3.10 -0.90 -12.47
C TYR A 137 -4.63 -1.00 -12.34
N GLU A 138 -5.35 -0.97 -13.46
CA GLU A 138 -6.82 -1.06 -13.47
C GLU A 138 -7.36 -2.33 -12.83
N LYS A 139 -6.65 -3.45 -13.00
CA LYS A 139 -7.04 -4.74 -12.42
C LYS A 139 -6.89 -4.79 -10.90
N TYR A 140 -5.96 -4.02 -10.34
CA TYR A 140 -5.54 -4.15 -8.95
C TYR A 140 -5.85 -2.92 -8.07
N LYS A 141 -6.19 -1.76 -8.64
CA LYS A 141 -6.44 -0.49 -7.92
C LYS A 141 -7.51 -0.58 -6.81
N ASP A 142 -8.49 -1.46 -6.98
CA ASP A 142 -9.61 -1.60 -6.05
C ASP A 142 -9.48 -2.84 -5.14
N LYS A 143 -8.37 -3.60 -5.25
CA LYS A 143 -8.20 -4.83 -4.48
C LYS A 143 -7.69 -4.56 -3.06
N PRO A 144 -8.40 -5.00 -2.01
CA PRO A 144 -8.10 -4.61 -0.63
C PRO A 144 -6.76 -5.12 -0.08
N HIS A 145 -6.24 -6.25 -0.55
CA HIS A 145 -5.04 -6.93 -0.02
C HIS A 145 -3.82 -6.88 -0.94
N PHE A 146 -3.97 -6.42 -2.18
CA PHE A 146 -3.02 -6.74 -3.23
C PHE A 146 -1.78 -5.83 -3.29
N ILE A 147 -1.73 -4.75 -2.51
CA ILE A 147 -0.77 -3.66 -2.74
C ILE A 147 0.26 -3.48 -1.61
N VAL A 148 -0.14 -3.59 -0.34
CA VAL A 148 0.73 -3.20 0.80
C VAL A 148 1.72 -4.30 1.20
N GLU A 149 1.39 -5.55 0.86
CA GLU A 149 2.16 -6.72 1.29
C GLU A 149 2.91 -7.36 0.12
N SER A 150 3.36 -6.58 -0.86
CA SER A 150 4.17 -7.09 -2.00
C SER A 150 5.47 -7.78 -1.54
N SER A 151 5.99 -7.41 -0.37
CA SER A 151 7.13 -8.06 0.27
C SER A 151 6.78 -9.39 0.95
N LYS A 152 5.51 -9.63 1.28
CA LYS A 152 5.03 -10.83 1.98
C LYS A 152 4.40 -11.84 1.00
N TYR A 153 3.69 -11.35 0.00
CA TYR A 153 3.12 -12.13 -1.08
C TYR A 153 3.72 -11.58 -2.36
N GLY A 154 4.54 -12.35 -3.07
CA GLY A 154 5.27 -11.95 -4.29
C GLY A 154 4.38 -11.62 -5.49
N ASP A 155 3.20 -11.04 -5.26
CA ASP A 155 2.15 -10.67 -6.20
C ASP A 155 2.65 -9.66 -7.23
N LEU A 156 3.43 -8.66 -6.82
CA LEU A 156 4.07 -7.73 -7.75
C LEU A 156 5.00 -8.50 -8.70
N GLY A 157 5.81 -9.42 -8.16
CA GLY A 157 6.66 -10.30 -8.96
C GLY A 157 5.87 -11.14 -9.97
N GLN A 158 4.67 -11.61 -9.61
CA GLN A 158 3.79 -12.31 -10.55
C GLN A 158 3.25 -11.39 -11.66
N ILE A 159 2.90 -10.14 -11.34
CA ILE A 159 2.51 -9.14 -12.34
C ILE A 159 3.67 -8.92 -13.32
N VAL A 160 4.86 -8.62 -12.81
CA VAL A 160 6.06 -8.40 -13.63
C VAL A 160 6.35 -9.62 -14.51
N LYS A 161 6.25 -10.83 -13.95
CA LYS A 161 6.44 -12.07 -14.71
C LYS A 161 5.43 -12.24 -15.85
N ARG A 162 4.17 -11.83 -15.67
CA ARG A 162 3.16 -11.83 -16.73
C ARG A 162 3.48 -10.78 -17.80
N ILE A 163 3.82 -9.56 -17.41
CA ILE A 163 4.21 -8.48 -18.32
C ILE A 163 5.42 -8.92 -19.16
N LYS A 164 6.47 -9.46 -18.53
CA LYS A 164 7.68 -9.98 -19.20
C LYS A 164 7.40 -11.13 -20.18
N LYS A 165 6.31 -11.90 -19.98
CA LYS A 165 5.89 -12.98 -20.91
C LYS A 165 5.13 -12.43 -22.11
N THR A 166 4.30 -11.41 -21.91
CA THR A 166 3.48 -10.83 -22.99
C THR A 166 4.32 -9.97 -23.95
N ILE A 167 5.32 -9.25 -23.43
CA ILE A 167 6.12 -8.29 -24.20
C ILE A 167 7.40 -8.96 -24.73
N LYS A 168 7.72 -8.73 -26.01
CA LYS A 168 8.98 -9.19 -26.61
C LYS A 168 10.15 -8.31 -26.13
N CYS A 169 11.18 -8.91 -25.54
CA CYS A 169 12.41 -8.22 -25.15
C CYS A 169 13.38 -8.15 -26.34
N LYS A 170 13.84 -6.95 -26.72
CA LYS A 170 14.81 -6.78 -27.83
C LYS A 170 16.22 -7.29 -27.50
N LYS A 171 16.58 -7.44 -26.21
CA LYS A 171 17.94 -7.75 -25.77
C LYS A 171 18.24 -9.21 -25.46
N LYS A 172 17.24 -10.10 -25.33
CA LYS A 172 17.48 -11.49 -24.88
C LYS A 172 18.42 -12.30 -25.79
N GLY A 173 18.44 -12.06 -27.10
CA GLY A 173 19.34 -12.77 -28.01
C GLY A 173 20.82 -12.41 -27.84
N LYS A 174 21.16 -11.12 -27.74
CA LYS A 174 22.55 -10.66 -27.98
C LYS A 174 23.61 -11.19 -26.99
N LYS A 175 23.27 -11.38 -25.70
CA LYS A 175 24.26 -11.83 -24.68
C LYS A 175 24.45 -13.35 -24.66
N GLU A 176 23.38 -14.12 -24.79
CA GLU A 176 23.48 -15.59 -24.91
C GLU A 176 24.12 -15.97 -26.24
N ASP A 177 23.74 -15.30 -27.34
CA ASP A 177 24.36 -15.50 -28.65
C ASP A 177 25.86 -15.20 -28.62
N HIS A 178 26.30 -14.07 -28.04
CA HIS A 178 27.74 -13.75 -27.98
C HIS A 178 28.54 -14.77 -27.17
N ARG A 179 27.97 -15.34 -26.09
CA ARG A 179 28.64 -16.37 -25.30
C ARG A 179 28.72 -17.70 -26.07
N HIS A 180 27.64 -18.10 -26.72
CA HIS A 180 27.61 -19.29 -27.57
C HIS A 180 28.56 -19.17 -28.77
N ILE A 181 28.55 -18.03 -29.46
CA ILE A 181 29.47 -17.72 -30.55
C ILE A 181 30.92 -17.80 -30.05
N ARG A 182 31.24 -17.16 -28.91
CA ARG A 182 32.59 -17.22 -28.33
C ARG A 182 33.03 -18.64 -28.03
N ASN A 183 32.18 -19.43 -27.37
CA ASN A 183 32.51 -20.81 -27.01
C ASN A 183 32.72 -21.68 -28.26
N ASN A 184 31.89 -21.51 -29.28
CA ASN A 184 32.04 -22.25 -30.52
C ASN A 184 33.34 -21.87 -31.25
N ILE A 185 33.63 -20.57 -31.35
CA ILE A 185 34.90 -20.08 -31.93
C ILE A 185 36.09 -20.62 -31.14
N PHE A 186 36.03 -20.62 -29.81
CA PHE A 186 37.06 -21.19 -28.94
C PHE A 186 37.31 -22.67 -29.25
N SER A 187 36.25 -23.48 -29.35
CA SER A 187 36.36 -24.90 -29.67
C SER A 187 36.99 -25.13 -31.05
N ILE A 188 36.59 -24.34 -32.06
CA ILE A 188 37.16 -24.45 -33.42
C ILE A 188 38.66 -24.09 -33.40
N LEU A 189 39.05 -23.00 -32.74
CA LEU A 189 40.44 -22.56 -32.69
C LEU A 189 41.33 -23.51 -31.88
N ILE A 190 40.81 -24.09 -30.79
CA ILE A 190 41.50 -25.17 -30.08
C ILE A 190 41.78 -26.34 -31.02
N ASP A 191 40.77 -26.79 -31.77
CA ASP A 191 40.93 -27.94 -32.66
C ASP A 191 41.93 -27.68 -33.79
N GLN A 192 41.95 -26.46 -34.33
CA GLN A 192 42.88 -26.03 -35.37
C GLN A 192 44.34 -25.88 -34.88
N LEU A 193 44.54 -25.45 -33.63
CA LEU A 193 45.85 -25.08 -33.10
C LEU A 193 46.44 -26.09 -32.11
N LYS A 194 45.66 -27.06 -31.60
CA LYS A 194 46.13 -28.08 -30.62
C LYS A 194 47.32 -28.91 -31.12
N ASN A 195 47.47 -29.05 -32.44
CA ASN A 195 48.58 -29.80 -33.05
C ASN A 195 49.86 -28.96 -33.15
N LYS A 196 49.76 -27.62 -33.00
CA LYS A 196 50.89 -26.70 -33.12
C LYS A 196 51.33 -26.10 -31.78
N VAL A 197 50.45 -26.05 -30.80
CA VAL A 197 50.68 -25.42 -29.49
C VAL A 197 50.09 -26.29 -28.40
N GLU A 198 50.82 -26.50 -27.30
CA GLU A 198 50.32 -27.26 -26.16
C GLU A 198 48.99 -26.68 -25.65
N VAL A 199 47.97 -27.52 -25.54
CA VAL A 199 46.60 -27.11 -25.15
C VAL A 199 46.58 -26.35 -23.82
N LYS A 200 47.45 -26.70 -22.87
CA LYS A 200 47.55 -26.03 -21.57
C LYS A 200 47.97 -24.56 -21.68
N VAL A 201 48.77 -24.22 -22.69
CA VAL A 201 49.22 -22.85 -22.97
C VAL A 201 48.22 -22.13 -23.89
N LEU A 202 47.71 -22.85 -24.89
CA LEU A 202 46.78 -22.34 -25.89
C LEU A 202 45.43 -21.94 -25.27
N ALA A 203 44.84 -22.78 -24.42
CA ALA A 203 43.51 -22.54 -23.85
C ALA A 203 43.38 -21.22 -23.06
N PRO A 204 44.25 -20.90 -22.07
CA PRO A 204 44.16 -19.62 -21.38
C PRO A 204 44.45 -18.41 -22.30
N MET A 205 45.33 -18.58 -23.29
CA MET A 205 45.67 -17.53 -24.24
C MET A 205 44.50 -17.20 -25.17
N LEU A 206 43.86 -18.21 -25.78
CA LEU A 206 42.66 -18.06 -26.59
C LEU A 206 41.52 -17.42 -25.80
N LYS A 207 41.33 -17.84 -24.55
CA LYS A 207 40.30 -17.26 -23.68
C LYS A 207 40.53 -15.77 -23.48
N ASN A 208 41.74 -15.38 -23.11
CA ASN A 208 42.11 -13.96 -22.94
C ASN A 208 41.99 -13.15 -24.23
N TYR A 209 42.33 -13.73 -25.39
CA TYR A 209 42.19 -13.10 -26.68
C TYR A 209 40.70 -12.85 -27.02
N LEU A 210 39.87 -13.90 -26.95
CA LEU A 210 38.45 -13.80 -27.27
C LEU A 210 37.67 -12.91 -26.28
N ASP A 211 38.10 -12.83 -25.02
CA ASP A 211 37.48 -11.95 -24.02
C ASP A 211 37.76 -10.46 -24.28
N LYS A 212 38.83 -10.13 -25.02
CA LYS A 212 39.15 -8.75 -25.44
C LYS A 212 38.41 -8.31 -26.69
N GLN A 213 37.83 -9.24 -27.44
CA GLN A 213 37.15 -8.92 -28.71
C GLN A 213 35.74 -8.41 -28.45
N VAL A 214 35.44 -7.24 -29.04
CA VAL A 214 34.15 -6.55 -28.90
C VAL A 214 33.06 -7.22 -29.74
N ASP A 215 33.41 -7.67 -30.95
CA ASP A 215 32.50 -8.31 -31.91
C ASP A 215 33.14 -9.56 -32.51
N LEU A 216 32.73 -10.74 -32.03
CA LEU A 216 33.15 -12.02 -32.59
C LEU A 216 32.23 -12.46 -33.72
N LYS A 217 32.80 -12.71 -34.90
CA LYS A 217 32.05 -13.20 -36.09
C LYS A 217 32.59 -14.54 -36.58
N TYR A 218 31.69 -15.43 -37.01
CA TYR A 218 32.07 -16.73 -37.60
C TYR A 218 32.79 -16.58 -38.94
N SER A 219 32.46 -15.55 -39.73
CA SER A 219 33.14 -15.30 -41.02
C SER A 219 34.65 -15.15 -40.85
N GLN A 220 35.12 -14.59 -39.74
CA GLN A 220 36.54 -14.45 -39.42
C GLN A 220 37.19 -15.79 -39.02
N VAL A 221 36.42 -16.78 -38.54
CA VAL A 221 36.92 -18.15 -38.37
C VAL A 221 37.10 -18.82 -39.72
N PHE A 222 36.08 -18.76 -40.58
CA PHE A 222 36.12 -19.40 -41.90
C PHE A 222 37.21 -18.81 -42.82
N ASN A 223 37.48 -17.51 -42.69
CA ASN A 223 38.56 -16.85 -43.40
C ASN A 223 39.94 -17.03 -42.72
N ASN A 224 40.04 -17.89 -41.71
CA ASN A 224 41.25 -18.15 -40.92
C ASN A 224 41.90 -16.89 -40.31
N HIS A 225 41.16 -15.80 -40.16
CA HIS A 225 41.70 -14.53 -39.70
C HIS A 225 42.20 -14.64 -38.25
N TYR A 226 41.35 -15.17 -37.35
CA TYR A 226 41.74 -15.39 -35.96
C TYR A 226 42.91 -16.38 -35.84
N TYR A 227 42.93 -17.40 -36.69
CA TYR A 227 43.99 -18.41 -36.69
C TYR A 227 45.38 -17.77 -36.90
N TYR A 228 45.51 -16.90 -37.89
CA TYR A 228 46.77 -16.21 -38.16
C TYR A 228 47.14 -15.20 -37.08
N GLU A 229 46.19 -14.43 -36.55
CA GLU A 229 46.47 -13.51 -35.43
C GLU A 229 46.99 -14.25 -34.19
N ILE A 230 46.40 -15.40 -33.88
CA ILE A 230 46.83 -16.21 -32.74
C ILE A 230 48.21 -16.83 -33.01
N LEU A 231 48.47 -17.30 -34.22
CA LEU A 231 49.80 -17.80 -34.59
C LEU A 231 50.87 -16.72 -34.51
N GLU A 232 50.58 -15.47 -34.89
CA GLU A 232 51.51 -14.36 -34.77
C GLU A 232 51.84 -14.08 -33.30
N MET A 233 50.83 -14.10 -32.42
CA MET A 233 51.02 -13.93 -30.98
C MET A 233 51.80 -15.08 -30.31
N VAL A 234 51.73 -16.28 -30.87
CA VAL A 234 52.48 -17.46 -30.38
C VAL A 234 53.87 -17.51 -30.99
N GLY A 235 54.01 -17.23 -32.28
CA GLY A 235 55.26 -17.22 -33.04
C GLY A 235 56.20 -16.09 -32.64
N GLY A 236 55.67 -14.94 -32.22
CA GLY A 236 56.47 -13.86 -31.59
C GLY A 236 57.00 -14.20 -30.19
N LYS A 237 56.66 -15.36 -29.63
CA LYS A 237 57.23 -15.91 -28.40
C LYS A 237 58.05 -17.14 -28.77
N GLU A 238 59.28 -16.93 -29.23
CA GLU A 238 60.24 -17.94 -29.76
C GLU A 238 60.57 -19.15 -28.85
N ASN A 239 59.84 -19.43 -27.77
CA ASN A 239 60.17 -20.49 -26.80
C ASN A 239 59.08 -21.57 -26.61
N LEU A 240 58.04 -21.62 -27.45
CA LEU A 240 57.04 -22.69 -27.38
C LEU A 240 57.31 -23.73 -28.46
N ARG A 241 58.18 -24.68 -28.11
CA ARG A 241 58.52 -25.95 -28.80
C ARG A 241 57.71 -26.19 -30.09
N ILE A 242 58.27 -25.71 -31.19
CA ILE A 242 57.89 -26.18 -32.53
C ILE A 242 58.62 -27.51 -32.69
N GLU A 243 57.92 -28.63 -32.53
CA GLU A 243 58.39 -29.88 -33.10
C GLU A 243 58.35 -29.70 -34.62
N GLU A 244 59.53 -29.69 -35.22
CA GLU A 244 59.73 -29.68 -36.67
C GLU A 244 59.04 -30.92 -37.25
N TYR A 245 58.05 -30.70 -38.11
CA TYR A 245 57.52 -31.76 -38.97
C TYR A 245 58.03 -31.53 -40.38
N GLU A 246 58.78 -32.51 -40.88
CA GLU A 246 59.21 -32.58 -42.27
C GLU A 246 57.99 -32.56 -43.20
N LYS A 247 58.11 -31.77 -44.28
CA LYS A 247 57.17 -31.83 -45.41
C LYS A 247 57.15 -33.26 -45.95
N ILE A 248 56.01 -33.93 -45.84
CA ILE A 248 55.73 -35.07 -46.71
C ILE A 248 55.37 -34.50 -48.07
N VAL A 249 56.29 -34.68 -49.02
CA VAL A 249 56.03 -34.55 -50.45
C VAL A 249 55.48 -35.89 -50.91
N ASP A 250 54.24 -35.90 -51.38
CA ASP A 250 53.73 -36.79 -52.44
C ASP A 250 52.48 -36.13 -53.08
#